data_AF-T2LLP4-F1
#
_entry.id   AF-T2LLP4-F1
#
_cell.length_a   1.000
_cell.length_b   1.000
_cell.length_c   1.000
_cell.angle_alpha   90.00
_cell.angle_beta   90.00
_cell.angle_gamma   90.00
#
_symmetry.space_group_name_H-M   'P 1'
#
loop_
_entity.id
_entity.type
_entity.pdbx_description
1 polymer ?
#
loop_
_entity_poly.entity_id
_entity_poly.type
_entity_poly.pdbx_seq_one_letter_code
_entity_poly.pdbx_strand_id
1 'polypeptide(L)'
;LPEHDVSTGIEPVSIIEEMQCSYLDYAMSVIVSRALPDVRDGLKPVHRRILHAMNEMGLLFNKPYRKSAGVVGEVMGKFHPHGDASIYDALVRMAQDFSLRNPLIDGQGNFGSVDGDPPAAMRYTECRLEKVAEELLADIDKDTVDFQDNYDGREHEPIVLPARFPNLLVNGSGGIAVGMATNIPPHNLGEVIDGCVALIDNPNITIDEMLAIIPGPDFPTGGI
;
A
#
# COMPACT_ATOMS: atom_id res chain seq x y z
N LEU A 1 20.95 -61.61 -7.08
CA LEU A 1 21.30 -60.18 -6.92
C LEU A 1 20.00 -59.42 -7.15
N PRO A 2 19.47 -58.66 -6.17
CA PRO A 2 18.31 -57.81 -6.44
C PRO A 2 18.79 -56.62 -7.27
N GLU A 3 18.09 -56.35 -8.37
CA GLU A 3 18.29 -55.16 -9.18
C GLU A 3 18.02 -53.93 -8.31
N HIS A 4 19.04 -53.10 -8.13
CA HIS A 4 18.88 -51.77 -7.59
C HIS A 4 18.06 -50.95 -8.59
N ASP A 5 16.79 -50.71 -8.25
CA ASP A 5 15.97 -49.69 -8.90
C ASP A 5 16.64 -48.34 -8.64
N VAL A 6 17.33 -47.83 -9.66
CA VAL A 6 17.95 -46.51 -9.62
C VAL A 6 16.82 -45.51 -9.81
N SER A 7 16.22 -45.03 -8.72
CA SER A 7 15.27 -43.92 -8.80
C SER A 7 15.99 -42.74 -9.45
N THR A 8 15.66 -42.43 -10.70
CA THR A 8 16.33 -41.42 -11.53
C THR A 8 16.09 -39.98 -11.04
N GLY A 9 15.50 -39.79 -9.86
CA GLY A 9 15.16 -38.49 -9.28
C GLY A 9 14.11 -37.72 -10.09
N ILE A 10 13.48 -38.36 -11.08
CA ILE A 10 12.48 -37.77 -11.96
C ILE A 10 11.15 -38.45 -11.64
N GLU A 11 10.27 -37.71 -10.99
CA GLU A 11 8.90 -38.14 -10.73
C GLU A 11 7.95 -37.50 -11.76
N PRO A 12 7.09 -38.28 -12.44
CA PRO A 12 6.12 -37.73 -13.36
C PRO A 12 5.05 -36.93 -12.58
N VAL A 13 4.78 -35.70 -13.02
CA VAL A 13 3.75 -34.83 -12.43
C VAL A 13 2.51 -34.80 -13.32
N SER A 14 1.33 -34.91 -12.73
CA SER A 14 0.06 -34.74 -13.43
C SER A 14 -0.09 -33.29 -13.89
N ILE A 15 -0.36 -33.08 -15.17
CA ILE A 15 -0.58 -31.74 -15.70
C ILE A 15 -1.77 -31.03 -15.05
N ILE A 16 -2.82 -31.78 -14.67
CA ILE A 16 -4.01 -31.21 -14.03
C ILE A 16 -3.67 -30.71 -12.62
N GLU A 17 -2.92 -31.51 -11.87
CA GLU A 17 -2.50 -31.16 -10.50
C GLU A 17 -1.54 -29.97 -10.53
N GLU A 18 -0.55 -30.01 -11.43
CA GLU A 18 0.42 -28.91 -11.58
C GLU A 18 -0.26 -27.60 -11.97
N MET A 19 -1.17 -27.64 -12.95
CA MET A 19 -1.92 -26.45 -13.36
C MET A 19 -2.80 -25.90 -12.23
N GLN A 20 -3.44 -26.77 -11.42
CA GLN A 20 -4.26 -26.33 -10.30
C GLN A 20 -3.40 -25.68 -9.21
N CYS A 21 -2.31 -26.32 -8.79
CA CYS A 21 -1.41 -25.79 -7.76
C CYS A 21 -0.78 -24.46 -8.20
N SER A 22 -0.12 -24.44 -9.36
CA SER A 22 0.55 -23.24 -9.88
C SER A 22 -0.43 -22.06 -10.06
N TYR A 23 -1.66 -22.32 -10.53
CA TYR A 23 -2.67 -21.28 -10.68
C TYR A 23 -3.17 -20.76 -9.33
N LEU A 24 -3.44 -21.64 -8.37
CA LEU A 24 -3.92 -21.26 -7.03
C LEU A 24 -2.86 -20.47 -6.27
N ASP A 25 -1.59 -20.88 -6.32
CA ASP A 25 -0.49 -20.18 -5.66
C ASP A 25 -0.32 -18.76 -6.21
N TYR A 26 -0.37 -18.61 -7.54
CA TYR A 26 -0.34 -17.31 -8.18
C TYR A 26 -1.56 -16.46 -7.82
N ALA A 27 -2.77 -17.03 -7.87
CA ALA A 27 -4.01 -16.33 -7.56
C ALA A 27 -4.02 -15.81 -6.11
N MET A 28 -3.65 -16.67 -5.15
CA MET A 28 -3.56 -16.30 -3.75
C MET A 28 -2.51 -15.21 -3.50
N SER A 29 -1.32 -15.34 -4.11
CA SER A 29 -0.26 -14.32 -4.03
C SER A 29 -0.75 -12.95 -4.52
N VAL A 30 -1.48 -12.91 -5.64
CA VAL A 30 -2.02 -11.66 -6.21
C VAL A 30 -3.12 -11.06 -5.33
N ILE A 31 -4.03 -11.89 -4.80
CA ILE A 31 -5.14 -11.44 -3.96
C ILE A 31 -4.63 -10.85 -2.64
N VAL A 32 -3.77 -11.59 -1.92
CA VAL A 32 -3.34 -11.24 -0.56
C VAL A 32 -2.21 -10.23 -0.56
N SER A 33 -1.25 -10.35 -1.48
CA SER A 33 0.04 -9.65 -1.38
C SER A 33 0.30 -8.65 -2.49
N ARG A 34 -0.71 -8.29 -3.30
CA ARG A 34 -0.51 -7.33 -4.40
C ARG A 34 -1.69 -6.41 -4.65
N ALA A 35 -2.86 -6.98 -4.96
CA ALA A 35 -3.92 -6.24 -5.63
C ALA A 35 -4.86 -5.49 -4.68
N LEU A 36 -5.18 -6.09 -3.52
CA LEU A 36 -6.15 -5.55 -2.57
C LEU A 36 -5.44 -4.87 -1.39
N PRO A 37 -5.99 -3.77 -0.86
CA PRO A 37 -5.49 -3.15 0.37
C PRO A 37 -5.87 -3.97 1.61
N ASP A 38 -5.12 -3.80 2.71
CA ASP A 38 -5.57 -4.27 4.04
C ASP A 38 -6.61 -3.29 4.60
N VAL A 39 -7.66 -3.80 5.26
CA VAL A 39 -8.73 -2.97 5.80
C VAL A 39 -8.27 -2.08 6.96
N ARG A 40 -7.23 -2.50 7.69
CA ARG A 40 -6.75 -1.83 8.90
C ARG A 40 -6.00 -0.53 8.61
N ASP A 41 -5.20 -0.52 7.54
CA ASP A 41 -4.39 0.65 7.16
C ASP A 41 -4.74 1.22 5.78
N GLY A 42 -5.55 0.52 4.97
CA GLY A 42 -5.92 0.92 3.63
C GLY A 42 -4.81 0.80 2.59
N LEU A 43 -3.69 0.14 2.92
CA LEU A 43 -2.50 0.11 2.08
C LEU A 43 -2.31 -1.25 1.40
N LYS A 44 -1.77 -1.18 0.18
CA LYS A 44 -1.19 -2.34 -0.51
C LYS A 44 0.25 -2.52 -0.05
N PRO A 45 0.85 -3.72 -0.21
CA PRO A 45 2.22 -3.97 0.26
C PRO A 45 3.26 -2.99 -0.28
N VAL A 46 3.19 -2.59 -1.55
CA VAL A 46 4.13 -1.60 -2.12
C VAL A 46 4.05 -0.24 -1.42
N HIS A 47 2.85 0.27 -1.14
CA HIS A 47 2.66 1.55 -0.45
C HIS A 47 3.18 1.48 0.98
N ARG A 48 2.84 0.40 1.70
CA ARG A 48 3.30 0.16 3.08
C ARG A 48 4.82 0.14 3.17
N ARG A 49 5.48 -0.60 2.27
CA ARG A 49 6.94 -0.71 2.22
C ARG A 49 7.63 0.62 1.89
N ILE A 50 7.04 1.43 1.00
CA ILE A 50 7.55 2.78 0.73
C ILE A 50 7.50 3.65 1.98
N LEU A 51 6.35 3.73 2.65
CA LEU A 51 6.20 4.55 3.86
C LEU A 51 7.11 4.07 4.99
N HIS A 52 7.21 2.74 5.19
CA HIS A 52 8.08 2.16 6.20
C HIS A 52 9.56 2.43 5.93
N ALA A 53 10.05 2.20 4.70
CA ALA A 53 11.43 2.52 4.34
C ALA A 53 11.74 4.01 4.50
N MET A 54 10.82 4.90 4.11
CA MET A 54 11.01 6.34 4.29
C MET A 54 11.06 6.75 5.77
N ASN A 55 10.32 6.05 6.64
CA ASN A 55 10.41 6.21 8.09
C ASN A 55 11.77 5.75 8.63
N GLU A 56 12.25 4.57 8.23
CA GLU A 56 13.59 4.07 8.62
C GLU A 56 14.72 5.01 8.17
N MET A 57 14.59 5.58 6.98
CA MET A 57 15.53 6.56 6.44
C MET A 57 15.45 7.93 7.15
N GLY A 58 14.46 8.14 8.02
CA GLY A 58 14.23 9.39 8.74
C GLY A 58 13.74 10.53 7.86
N LEU A 59 13.01 10.25 6.78
CA LEU A 59 12.51 11.24 5.81
C LEU A 59 11.20 11.89 6.26
N LEU A 60 11.17 12.36 7.50
CA LEU A 60 10.03 13.04 8.13
C LEU A 60 9.64 14.34 7.41
N PHE A 61 8.41 14.84 7.62
CA PHE A 61 7.88 16.04 6.94
C PHE A 61 8.74 17.29 7.17
N ASN A 62 9.44 17.35 8.30
CA ASN A 62 10.26 18.49 8.70
C ASN A 62 11.73 18.37 8.27
N LYS A 63 12.09 17.32 7.52
CA LYS A 63 13.45 17.08 7.03
C LYS A 63 13.62 17.52 5.57
N PRO A 64 14.87 17.74 5.10
CA PRO A 64 15.12 18.02 3.70
C PRO A 64 14.67 16.88 2.79
N TYR A 65 14.30 17.20 1.57
CA TYR A 65 13.97 16.21 0.54
C TYR A 65 15.15 15.30 0.23
N ARG A 66 14.85 14.06 -0.18
CA ARG A 66 15.82 13.06 -0.62
C ARG A 66 15.52 12.64 -2.04
N LYS A 67 16.55 12.34 -2.83
CA LYS A 67 16.38 11.82 -4.20
C LYS A 67 15.47 10.59 -4.21
N SER A 68 14.44 10.58 -5.06
CA SER A 68 13.49 9.48 -5.17
C SER A 68 14.18 8.16 -5.51
N ALA A 69 15.23 8.21 -6.34
CA ALA A 69 16.06 7.03 -6.66
C ALA A 69 16.67 6.36 -5.41
N GLY A 70 17.00 7.15 -4.37
CA GLY A 70 17.51 6.62 -3.11
C GLY A 70 16.43 5.85 -2.34
N VAL A 71 15.21 6.40 -2.28
CA VAL A 71 14.06 5.75 -1.63
C VAL A 71 13.67 4.47 -2.37
N VAL A 72 13.57 4.53 -3.70
CA VAL A 72 13.24 3.35 -4.53
C VAL A 72 14.28 2.25 -4.35
N GLY A 73 15.58 2.61 -4.32
CA GLY A 73 16.67 1.66 -4.07
C GLY A 73 16.57 0.99 -2.70
N GLU A 74 16.27 1.74 -1.65
CA GLU A 74 16.10 1.22 -0.29
C GLU A 74 14.91 0.24 -0.21
N VAL A 75 13.75 0.64 -0.74
CA VAL A 75 12.53 -0.19 -0.76
C VAL A 75 12.77 -1.47 -1.54
N MET A 76 13.40 -1.38 -2.71
CA MET A 76 13.69 -2.54 -3.55
C MET A 76 14.69 -3.49 -2.89
N GLY A 77 15.74 -2.94 -2.28
CA GLY A 77 16.82 -3.72 -1.69
C GLY A 77 16.43 -4.43 -0.39
N LYS A 78 15.50 -3.86 0.40
CA LYS A 78 15.12 -4.41 1.71
C LYS A 78 13.76 -5.11 1.71
N PHE A 79 12.76 -4.57 1.03
CA PHE A 79 11.36 -4.93 1.32
C PHE A 79 10.58 -5.41 0.09
N HIS A 80 10.86 -4.87 -1.11
CA HIS A 80 10.02 -5.08 -2.29
C HIS A 80 10.82 -5.65 -3.47
N PRO A 81 10.93 -6.99 -3.62
CA PRO A 81 11.76 -7.65 -4.64
C PRO A 81 11.08 -7.65 -6.03
N HIS A 82 10.62 -6.48 -6.46
CA HIS A 82 9.98 -6.23 -7.75
C HIS A 82 10.62 -5.00 -8.41
N GLY A 83 10.29 -4.76 -9.69
CA GLY A 83 10.95 -3.73 -10.50
C GLY A 83 10.85 -2.33 -9.90
N ASP A 84 11.95 -1.59 -10.00
CA ASP A 84 12.09 -0.19 -9.58
C ASP A 84 10.98 0.71 -10.13
N ALA A 85 10.58 0.51 -11.39
CA ALA A 85 9.49 1.25 -12.02
C ALA A 85 8.18 1.14 -11.22
N SER A 86 7.81 -0.06 -10.76
CA SER A 86 6.55 -0.26 -10.01
C SER A 86 6.54 0.44 -8.65
N ILE A 87 7.70 0.53 -8.01
CA ILE A 87 7.89 1.23 -6.73
C ILE A 87 7.83 2.74 -6.98
N TYR A 88 8.52 3.22 -8.03
CA TYR A 88 8.52 4.65 -8.35
C TYR A 88 7.14 5.15 -8.78
N ASP A 89 6.41 4.39 -9.60
CA ASP A 89 5.05 4.74 -10.01
C ASP A 89 4.09 4.81 -8.80
N ALA A 90 4.22 3.87 -7.86
CA ALA A 90 3.46 3.88 -6.61
C ALA A 90 3.82 5.11 -5.74
N LEU A 91 5.11 5.44 -5.62
CA LEU A 91 5.58 6.61 -4.89
C LEU A 91 5.05 7.91 -5.52
N VAL A 92 5.15 8.02 -6.86
CA VAL A 92 4.67 9.19 -7.60
C VAL A 92 3.17 9.38 -7.38
N ARG A 93 2.39 8.31 -7.49
CA ARG A 93 0.93 8.38 -7.27
C ARG A 93 0.58 8.87 -5.86
N MET A 94 1.37 8.48 -4.84
CA MET A 94 1.15 8.93 -3.47
C MET A 94 1.52 10.41 -3.23
N ALA A 95 2.21 11.04 -4.18
CA ALA A 95 2.58 12.46 -4.15
C ALA A 95 1.65 13.36 -4.98
N GLN A 96 0.77 12.78 -5.80
CA GLN A 96 -0.13 13.53 -6.69
C GLN A 96 -1.42 13.92 -5.96
N ASP A 97 -1.63 15.21 -5.77
CA ASP A 97 -2.83 15.80 -5.15
C ASP A 97 -4.12 15.57 -5.95
N PHE A 98 -4.02 15.36 -7.26
CA PHE A 98 -5.12 14.97 -8.13
C PHE A 98 -5.40 13.45 -8.11
N SER A 99 -4.50 12.63 -7.54
CA SER A 99 -4.67 11.17 -7.47
C SER A 99 -5.19 10.72 -6.11
N LEU A 100 -4.64 11.29 -5.03
CA LEU A 100 -5.05 10.98 -3.65
C LEU A 100 -5.70 12.21 -3.00
N ARG A 101 -6.75 11.98 -2.22
CA ARG A 101 -7.43 13.04 -1.48
C ARG A 101 -6.54 13.67 -0.41
N ASN A 102 -5.71 12.84 0.24
CA ASN A 102 -4.69 13.21 1.20
C ASN A 102 -3.36 12.55 0.78
N PRO A 103 -2.50 13.25 0.02
CA PRO A 103 -1.19 12.77 -0.35
C PRO A 103 -0.38 12.29 0.86
N LEU A 104 0.36 11.20 0.68
CA LEU A 104 1.19 10.60 1.73
C LEU A 104 2.69 10.93 1.54
N ILE A 105 3.03 11.46 0.38
CA ILE A 105 4.39 11.82 -0.01
C ILE A 105 4.41 13.29 -0.41
N ASP A 106 5.36 14.05 0.12
CA ASP A 106 5.65 15.41 -0.29
C ASP A 106 6.77 15.34 -1.34
N GLY A 107 6.44 15.68 -2.58
CA GLY A 107 7.33 15.58 -3.74
C GLY A 107 7.86 16.93 -4.21
N GLN A 108 9.16 17.01 -4.51
CA GLN A 108 9.80 18.15 -5.15
C GLN A 108 10.27 17.79 -6.56
N GLY A 109 9.80 18.56 -7.56
CA GLY A 109 10.10 18.35 -8.98
C GLY A 109 8.84 18.05 -9.79
N ASN A 110 9.01 17.49 -10.99
CA ASN A 110 7.88 17.10 -11.83
C ASN A 110 7.39 15.68 -11.49
N PHE A 111 6.22 15.61 -10.85
CA PHE A 111 5.53 14.36 -10.49
C PHE A 111 4.36 14.02 -11.43
N GLY A 112 4.32 14.62 -12.63
CA GLY A 112 3.27 14.43 -13.62
C GLY A 112 2.14 15.44 -13.49
N SER A 113 1.13 15.31 -14.36
CA SER A 113 0.01 16.26 -14.47
C SER A 113 -1.33 15.55 -14.66
N VAL A 114 -2.43 16.29 -14.47
CA VAL A 114 -3.81 15.83 -14.76
C VAL A 114 -4.00 15.55 -16.25
N ASP A 115 -3.22 16.20 -17.12
CA ASP A 115 -3.26 16.01 -18.58
C ASP A 115 -2.63 14.67 -19.03
N GLY A 116 -2.08 13.90 -18.08
CA GLY A 116 -1.47 12.61 -18.33
C GLY A 116 0.03 12.68 -18.64
N ASP A 117 0.68 13.83 -18.38
CA ASP A 117 2.13 13.91 -18.50
C ASP A 117 2.80 13.00 -17.47
N PRO A 118 3.78 12.17 -17.88
CA PRO A 118 4.48 11.29 -16.94
C PRO A 118 5.37 12.11 -15.98
N PRO A 119 5.68 11.56 -14.80
CA PRO A 119 6.66 12.16 -13.90
C PRO A 119 8.04 12.22 -14.58
N ALA A 120 8.88 13.14 -14.13
CA ALA A 120 10.30 13.09 -14.47
C ALA A 120 10.95 11.82 -13.91
N ALA A 121 12.08 11.40 -14.49
CA ALA A 121 12.83 10.26 -13.98
C ALA A 121 13.25 10.44 -12.51
N MET A 122 13.26 9.36 -11.73
CA MET A 122 13.55 9.35 -10.28
C MET A 122 14.91 9.96 -9.85
N ARG A 123 15.82 10.21 -10.80
CA ARG A 123 17.08 10.94 -10.57
C ARG A 123 16.90 12.46 -10.42
N TYR A 124 15.78 12.99 -10.93
CA TYR A 124 15.46 14.41 -10.89
C TYR A 124 14.53 14.77 -9.74
N THR A 125 13.56 13.91 -9.45
CA THR A 125 12.59 14.13 -8.37
C THR A 125 13.21 13.84 -7.00
N GLU A 126 12.69 14.54 -6.01
CA GLU A 126 13.00 14.32 -4.60
C GLU A 126 11.69 14.17 -3.82
N CYS A 127 11.74 13.47 -2.69
CA CYS A 127 10.57 13.25 -1.85
C CYS A 127 10.93 13.17 -0.37
N ARG A 128 9.91 13.34 0.46
CA ARG A 128 9.87 13.05 1.90
C ARG A 128 8.42 12.68 2.28
N LEU A 129 8.19 12.27 3.53
CA LEU A 129 6.85 11.99 4.01
C LEU A 129 6.01 13.27 4.09
N GLU A 130 4.74 13.19 3.72
CA GLU A 130 3.78 14.23 4.09
C GLU A 130 3.47 14.19 5.58
N LYS A 131 3.05 15.33 6.12
CA LYS A 131 2.75 15.43 7.57
C LYS A 131 1.68 14.43 8.01
N VAL A 132 0.67 14.19 7.17
CA VAL A 132 -0.41 13.23 7.46
C VAL A 132 0.09 11.79 7.47
N ALA A 133 1.12 11.46 6.70
CA ALA A 133 1.67 10.10 6.63
C ALA A 133 2.38 9.69 7.93
N GLU A 134 2.88 10.64 8.71
CA GLU A 134 3.45 10.35 10.03
C GLU A 134 2.40 9.78 10.99
N GLU A 135 1.12 10.14 10.87
CA GLU A 135 0.04 9.55 11.67
C GLU A 135 -0.23 8.09 11.29
N LEU A 136 0.16 7.64 10.09
CA LEU A 136 0.11 6.21 9.74
C LEU A 136 1.21 5.42 10.45
N LEU A 137 2.35 6.04 10.68
CA LEU A 137 3.57 5.42 11.21
C LEU A 137 3.77 5.65 12.71
N ALA A 138 2.97 6.54 13.31
CA ALA A 138 3.11 6.94 14.70
C ALA A 138 3.05 5.73 15.64
N ASP A 139 4.03 5.65 16.54
CA ASP A 139 4.21 4.60 17.54
C ASP A 139 4.53 3.20 17.01
N ILE A 140 4.93 3.06 15.73
CA ILE A 140 5.34 1.78 15.14
C ILE A 140 6.46 1.05 15.92
N ASP A 141 7.36 1.80 16.58
CA ASP A 141 8.47 1.26 17.39
C ASP A 141 8.07 0.82 18.81
N LYS A 142 6.78 0.93 19.16
CA LYS A 142 6.26 0.64 20.51
C LYS A 142 5.48 -0.67 20.58
N ASP A 143 5.84 -1.64 19.74
CA ASP A 143 5.22 -2.97 19.70
C ASP A 143 3.69 -2.89 19.45
N THR A 144 3.27 -1.95 18.60
CA THR A 144 1.85 -1.70 18.30
C THR A 144 1.32 -2.55 17.14
N VAL A 145 2.23 -3.12 16.33
CA VAL A 145 1.90 -3.93 15.16
C VAL A 145 2.89 -5.08 15.05
N ASP A 146 2.41 -6.21 14.50
CA ASP A 146 3.26 -7.35 14.22
C ASP A 146 4.20 -7.06 13.04
N PHE A 147 5.43 -7.55 13.18
CA PHE A 147 6.44 -7.56 12.11
C PHE A 147 6.63 -8.99 11.60
N GLN A 148 7.07 -9.09 10.35
CA GLN A 148 7.45 -10.34 9.70
C GLN A 148 8.83 -10.19 9.08
N ASP A 149 9.49 -11.32 8.84
CA ASP A 149 10.72 -11.35 8.05
C ASP A 149 10.45 -10.85 6.63
N ASN A 150 11.40 -10.09 6.08
CA ASN A 150 11.38 -9.71 4.68
C ASN A 150 11.64 -10.93 3.76
N TYR A 151 11.66 -10.70 2.45
CA TYR A 151 11.72 -11.78 1.45
C TYR A 151 13.00 -12.64 1.49
N ASP A 152 14.10 -12.17 2.11
CA ASP A 152 15.36 -12.91 2.26
C ASP A 152 15.76 -13.18 3.73
N GLY A 153 14.89 -12.84 4.69
CA GLY A 153 15.07 -13.07 6.12
C GLY A 153 16.15 -12.22 6.81
N ARG A 154 16.58 -11.11 6.20
CA ARG A 154 17.63 -10.23 6.75
C ARG A 154 17.11 -8.98 7.43
N GLU A 155 15.94 -8.52 7.03
CA GLU A 155 15.28 -7.33 7.55
C GLU A 155 13.88 -7.72 8.04
N HIS A 156 13.23 -6.84 8.81
CA HIS A 156 11.86 -7.02 9.25
C HIS A 156 10.96 -5.94 8.65
N GLU A 157 9.75 -6.31 8.25
CA GLU A 157 8.74 -5.37 7.75
C GLU A 157 7.42 -5.49 8.52
N PRO A 158 6.68 -4.38 8.70
CA PRO A 158 5.39 -4.43 9.37
C PRO A 158 4.34 -5.10 8.49
N ILE A 159 3.53 -5.99 9.10
CA ILE A 159 2.40 -6.63 8.39
C ILE A 159 1.34 -5.57 8.04
N VAL A 160 1.10 -4.64 8.97
CA VAL A 160 0.23 -3.46 8.84
C VAL A 160 0.85 -2.25 9.53
N LEU A 161 0.45 -1.04 9.15
CA LEU A 161 0.84 0.16 9.87
C LEU A 161 -0.14 0.46 11.03
N PRO A 162 0.29 1.18 12.09
CA PRO A 162 -0.58 1.63 13.17
C PRO A 162 -1.84 2.40 12.72
N ALA A 163 -1.72 3.19 11.64
CA ALA A 163 -2.85 3.85 10.96
C ALA A 163 -3.82 4.60 11.89
N ARG A 164 -3.38 5.72 12.47
CA ARG A 164 -4.20 6.52 13.42
C ARG A 164 -5.39 7.27 12.80
N PHE A 165 -5.54 7.21 11.48
CA PHE A 165 -6.71 7.73 10.79
C PHE A 165 -7.20 6.69 9.78
N PRO A 166 -8.51 6.72 9.43
CA PRO A 166 -9.15 5.71 8.58
C PRO A 166 -8.79 5.88 7.09
N ASN A 167 -7.52 5.64 6.76
CA ASN A 167 -6.93 5.90 5.45
C ASN A 167 -7.62 5.17 4.29
N LEU A 168 -8.14 3.96 4.52
CA LEU A 168 -8.89 3.22 3.50
C LEU A 168 -10.08 4.03 2.97
N LEU A 169 -10.85 4.67 3.85
CA LEU A 169 -12.03 5.46 3.46
C LEU A 169 -11.60 6.84 2.97
N VAL A 170 -10.62 7.46 3.63
CA VAL A 170 -10.17 8.81 3.32
C VAL A 170 -9.53 8.88 1.93
N ASN A 171 -8.59 7.98 1.63
CA ASN A 171 -7.89 7.98 0.35
C ASN A 171 -8.51 7.03 -0.69
N GLY A 172 -9.37 6.12 -0.26
CA GLY A 172 -9.91 5.09 -1.14
C GLY A 172 -8.86 4.06 -1.57
N SER A 173 -9.28 3.12 -2.41
CA SER A 173 -8.36 2.17 -3.03
C SER A 173 -9.01 1.51 -4.24
N GLY A 174 -8.23 1.33 -5.31
CA GLY A 174 -8.63 0.60 -6.50
C GLY A 174 -7.68 -0.57 -6.76
N GLY A 175 -8.20 -1.73 -7.14
CA GLY A 175 -7.37 -2.90 -7.40
C GLY A 175 -8.09 -3.98 -8.19
N ILE A 176 -7.35 -4.66 -9.07
CA ILE A 176 -7.84 -5.79 -9.86
C ILE A 176 -6.97 -7.00 -9.48
N ALA A 177 -7.59 -8.02 -8.91
CA ALA A 177 -6.96 -9.26 -8.50
C ALA A 177 -7.35 -10.41 -9.45
N VAL A 178 -7.05 -11.65 -9.07
CA VAL A 178 -7.52 -12.83 -9.80
C VAL A 178 -8.94 -13.16 -9.36
N GLY A 179 -9.91 -13.02 -10.27
CA GLY A 179 -11.32 -13.34 -10.00
C GLY A 179 -12.11 -12.30 -9.20
N MET A 180 -11.48 -11.19 -8.79
CA MET A 180 -12.14 -10.13 -8.02
C MET A 180 -11.51 -8.76 -8.26
N ALA A 181 -12.24 -7.69 -7.91
CA ALA A 181 -11.78 -6.31 -7.99
C ALA A 181 -12.34 -5.50 -6.82
N THR A 182 -11.65 -4.41 -6.47
CA THR A 182 -12.09 -3.41 -5.48
C THR A 182 -12.02 -2.02 -6.08
N ASN A 183 -12.98 -1.17 -5.70
CA ASN A 183 -12.98 0.24 -6.00
C ASN A 183 -13.72 1.00 -4.89
N ILE A 184 -12.96 1.63 -4.00
CA ILE A 184 -13.46 2.39 -2.86
C ILE A 184 -13.13 3.86 -3.13
N PRO A 185 -14.12 4.76 -3.21
CA PRO A 185 -13.86 6.17 -3.45
C PRO A 185 -13.33 6.86 -2.17
N PRO A 186 -12.58 7.97 -2.32
CA PRO A 186 -12.11 8.77 -1.19
C PRO A 186 -13.28 9.50 -0.50
N HIS A 187 -13.08 9.83 0.78
CA HIS A 187 -14.05 10.53 1.63
C HIS A 187 -13.35 11.63 2.42
N ASN A 188 -14.14 12.56 2.95
CA ASN A 188 -13.61 13.65 3.76
C ASN A 188 -13.09 13.13 5.11
N LEU A 189 -11.86 13.51 5.49
CA LEU A 189 -11.24 13.07 6.75
C LEU A 189 -12.07 13.47 7.98
N GLY A 190 -12.62 14.68 8.01
CA GLY A 190 -13.41 15.18 9.14
C GLY A 190 -14.69 14.35 9.31
N GLU A 191 -15.44 14.18 8.23
CA GLU A 191 -16.71 13.42 8.22
C GLU A 191 -16.49 11.96 8.64
N VAL A 192 -15.43 11.31 8.14
CA VAL A 192 -15.14 9.92 8.51
C VAL A 192 -14.77 9.82 10.00
N ILE A 193 -13.99 10.77 10.54
CA ILE A 193 -13.67 10.79 11.97
C ILE A 193 -14.93 11.04 12.81
N ASP A 194 -15.79 11.98 12.41
CA ASP A 194 -17.06 12.25 13.08
C ASP A 194 -17.97 11.00 13.07
N GLY A 195 -18.00 10.26 11.96
CA GLY A 195 -18.70 8.98 11.85
C GLY A 195 -18.12 7.90 12.76
N CYS A 196 -16.79 7.82 12.87
CA CYS A 196 -16.14 6.91 13.83
C CYS A 196 -16.50 7.26 15.28
N VAL A 197 -16.49 8.55 15.65
CA VAL A 197 -16.88 9.01 16.99
C VAL A 197 -18.34 8.68 17.27
N ALA A 198 -19.23 8.95 16.31
CA ALA A 198 -20.66 8.62 16.45
C ALA A 198 -20.91 7.11 16.61
N LEU A 199 -20.13 6.26 15.92
CA LEU A 199 -20.20 4.81 16.09
C LEU A 199 -19.69 4.34 17.46
N ILE A 200 -18.66 5.01 18.01
CA ILE A 200 -18.18 4.74 19.37
C ILE A 200 -19.26 5.10 20.40
N ASP A 201 -19.90 6.26 20.24
CA ASP A 201 -20.95 6.74 21.14
C ASP A 201 -22.26 5.92 21.02
N ASN A 202 -22.61 5.48 19.81
CA ASN A 202 -23.76 4.63 19.52
C ASN A 202 -23.39 3.47 18.60
N PRO A 203 -23.06 2.29 19.16
CA PRO A 203 -22.75 1.09 18.36
C PRO A 203 -23.90 0.57 17.49
N ASN A 204 -25.14 1.03 17.73
CA ASN A 204 -26.33 0.66 16.96
C ASN A 204 -26.75 1.76 15.98
N ILE A 205 -25.89 2.75 15.70
CA ILE A 205 -26.16 3.80 14.72
C ILE A 205 -26.59 3.18 13.39
N THR A 206 -27.68 3.68 12.84
CA THR A 206 -28.24 3.19 11.58
C THR A 206 -27.46 3.74 10.40
N ILE A 207 -27.63 3.12 9.23
CA ILE A 207 -27.01 3.61 7.99
C ILE A 207 -27.51 5.02 7.66
N ASP A 208 -28.79 5.32 7.85
CA ASP A 208 -29.35 6.64 7.56
C ASP A 208 -28.76 7.74 8.47
N GLU A 209 -28.54 7.43 9.75
CA GLU A 209 -27.85 8.33 10.69
C GLU A 209 -26.37 8.51 10.32
N MET A 210 -25.68 7.45 9.90
CA MET A 210 -24.30 7.52 9.42
C MET A 210 -24.19 8.37 8.14
N LEU A 211 -25.12 8.23 7.21
CA LEU A 211 -25.16 9.01 5.96
C LEU A 211 -25.46 10.50 6.21
N ALA A 212 -26.09 10.85 7.33
CA ALA A 212 -26.24 12.25 7.72
C ALA A 212 -24.90 12.89 8.17
N ILE A 213 -23.93 12.08 8.60
CA ILE A 213 -22.59 12.51 9.04
C ILE A 213 -21.58 12.42 7.89
N ILE A 214 -21.67 11.36 7.08
CA ILE A 214 -20.84 11.12 5.89
C ILE A 214 -21.78 11.12 4.67
N PRO A 215 -22.07 12.30 4.08
CA PRO A 215 -23.05 12.41 3.00
C PRO A 215 -22.65 11.65 1.73
N GLY A 216 -21.34 11.50 1.50
CA GLY A 216 -20.83 10.76 0.37
C GLY A 216 -19.32 10.94 0.12
N PRO A 217 -18.84 10.52 -1.06
CA PRO A 217 -17.44 10.65 -1.43
C PRO A 217 -16.96 12.09 -1.61
N ASP A 218 -15.67 12.32 -1.35
CA ASP A 218 -14.97 13.59 -1.52
C ASP A 218 -13.73 13.37 -2.42
N PHE A 219 -13.88 13.63 -3.72
CA PHE A 219 -12.82 13.41 -4.70
C PHE A 219 -11.76 14.52 -4.66
N PRO A 220 -10.47 14.20 -4.89
CA PRO A 220 -9.38 15.19 -4.90
C PRO A 220 -9.61 16.35 -5.88
N THR A 221 -10.31 16.09 -6.99
CA THR A 221 -10.61 17.07 -8.04
C THR A 221 -12.00 17.73 -7.91
N GLY A 222 -12.77 17.36 -6.88
CA GLY A 222 -14.20 17.67 -6.81
C GLY A 222 -15.01 17.03 -7.94
N GLY A 223 -16.16 17.61 -8.28
CA GLY A 223 -17.09 17.11 -9.31
C GLY A 223 -18.53 17.57 -9.04
N ILE A 224 -19.46 17.23 -9.92
CA ILE A 224 -20.93 17.44 -9.77
C ILE A 224 -21.66 16.18 -10.23
#